data_AF-A0A383XPV1-F1
#
_entry.id   AF-A0A383XPV1-F1
#
_cell.length_a   1.000
_cell.length_b   1.000
_cell.length_c   1.000
_cell.angle_alpha   90.00
_cell.angle_beta   90.00
_cell.angle_gamma   90.00
#
_symmetry.space_group_name_H-M   'P 1'
#
loop_
_entity.id
_entity.type
_entity.pdbx_description
1 polymer ?
#
loop_
_entity_poly.entity_id
_entity_poly.type
_entity_poly.pdbx_seq_one_letter_code
_entity_poly.pdbx_strand_id
1 'polypeptide(L)'
;MFRLTDQAIDITAAAAALSDPHSGGFVEFRGCVRNHHHGRSVEQLHYSAYPALAITEGERILEEARQRYAIDAVACIHRTGDLQIGDTAVWVGVGAAHRDAAFAACRYVIDEVKRRLPVWKHERYLDGETQWVGCQGCADHGHDPRYDRQQRVPGVGEAGQQRLRQAHVAVVGVGALGCPVADLLAGAGVGRLTLIDPDRVELSNLHRQSLYAEADVGALKVDAARRRLLERNSSTVIDARPQALAAGNDTAWLDDADLVVDCSDDPASKQWVTHRARVSGRPCIVGGVHQLAGGLFVSPRQAQDGVCWACISAQGSDCGDQGVLGPTPAVIGAAMAGEALRRLIGLDSALAGRWTVLDFGSGQFQRFVPKQRKTCRCHQEADGRSDAVQRDRLDPALHWIDLREATERRLRPLPGAQPLAFDEAMAGRGLEPDQRYLLICTSGRRSEAVCHTLREQGFGQVWTLTGGVRALPDESTPLACSA
;
A
#
# COMPACT_ATOMS: atom_id res chain seq x y z
N MET A 1 -26.87 -23.93 -14.75
CA MET A 1 -26.70 -22.74 -15.61
C MET A 1 -27.19 -21.53 -14.84
N PHE A 2 -26.46 -20.42 -14.93
CA PHE A 2 -26.84 -19.14 -14.36
C PHE A 2 -27.47 -18.26 -15.44
N ARG A 3 -28.57 -17.58 -15.12
CA ARG A 3 -29.27 -16.72 -16.10
C ARG A 3 -29.81 -15.44 -15.45
N LEU A 4 -29.74 -14.35 -16.21
CA LEU A 4 -30.50 -13.12 -15.93
C LEU A 4 -31.73 -13.02 -16.83
N THR A 5 -32.82 -12.47 -16.30
CA THR A 5 -34.09 -12.31 -17.03
C THR A 5 -34.78 -11.03 -16.60
N ASP A 6 -35.43 -10.31 -17.50
CA ASP A 6 -36.33 -9.21 -17.15
C ASP A 6 -37.80 -9.69 -16.98
N GLN A 7 -38.13 -10.82 -17.61
CA GLN A 7 -39.42 -11.49 -17.48
C GLN A 7 -39.58 -12.26 -16.16
N ALA A 8 -40.83 -12.55 -15.80
CA ALA A 8 -41.15 -13.43 -14.68
C ALA A 8 -40.46 -14.80 -14.84
N ILE A 9 -39.96 -15.34 -13.73
CA ILE A 9 -39.27 -16.63 -13.73
C ILE A 9 -40.33 -17.74 -13.83
N ASP A 10 -40.34 -18.48 -14.93
CA ASP A 10 -41.13 -19.71 -15.06
C ASP A 10 -40.45 -20.83 -14.26
N ILE A 11 -40.87 -20.98 -13.01
CA ILE A 11 -40.28 -21.92 -12.06
C ILE A 11 -40.55 -23.36 -12.47
N THR A 12 -41.74 -23.64 -13.02
CA THR A 12 -42.12 -24.99 -13.44
C THR A 12 -41.23 -25.46 -14.59
N ALA A 13 -41.02 -24.59 -15.60
CA ALA A 13 -40.13 -24.89 -16.71
C ALA A 13 -38.67 -25.00 -16.24
N ALA A 14 -38.22 -24.12 -15.34
CA ALA A 14 -36.87 -24.13 -14.81
C ALA A 14 -36.56 -25.39 -13.98
N ALA A 15 -37.51 -25.85 -13.16
CA ALA A 15 -37.39 -27.08 -12.39
C ALA A 15 -37.42 -28.32 -13.29
N ALA A 16 -38.30 -28.36 -14.29
CA ALA A 16 -38.36 -29.46 -15.25
C ALA A 16 -37.05 -29.62 -16.04
N ALA A 17 -36.38 -28.51 -16.39
CA ALA A 17 -35.09 -28.52 -17.08
C ALA A 17 -33.92 -29.09 -16.23
N LEU A 18 -34.10 -29.20 -14.91
CA LEU A 18 -33.12 -29.81 -13.99
C LEU A 18 -33.49 -31.23 -13.57
N SER A 19 -34.58 -31.79 -14.10
CA SER A 19 -35.00 -33.14 -13.78
C SER A 19 -34.01 -34.16 -14.34
N ASP A 20 -33.38 -34.93 -13.46
CA ASP A 20 -32.49 -36.03 -13.81
C ASP A 20 -32.98 -37.33 -13.17
N PRO A 21 -33.14 -38.44 -13.92
CA PRO A 21 -33.52 -39.75 -13.38
C PRO A 21 -32.60 -40.27 -12.25
N HIS A 22 -31.37 -39.76 -12.13
CA HIS A 22 -30.42 -40.12 -11.08
C HIS A 22 -30.61 -39.32 -9.79
N SER A 23 -31.34 -38.21 -9.81
CA SER A 23 -31.60 -37.38 -8.64
C SER A 23 -32.70 -37.98 -7.76
N GLY A 24 -32.32 -38.43 -6.56
CA GLY A 24 -33.24 -38.90 -5.51
C GLY A 24 -33.91 -37.78 -4.72
N GLY A 25 -33.48 -36.53 -4.89
CA GLY A 25 -34.07 -35.36 -4.27
C GLY A 25 -33.83 -34.07 -5.08
N PHE A 26 -34.80 -33.16 -5.02
CA PHE A 26 -34.75 -31.84 -5.63
C PHE A 26 -35.07 -30.78 -4.57
N VAL A 27 -34.23 -29.75 -4.47
CA VAL A 27 -34.40 -28.63 -3.54
C VAL A 27 -34.45 -27.35 -4.35
N GLU A 28 -35.43 -26.50 -4.04
CA GLU A 28 -35.50 -25.15 -4.58
C GLU A 28 -35.59 -24.07 -3.51
N PHE A 29 -35.04 -22.91 -3.83
CA PHE A 29 -35.16 -21.69 -3.05
C PHE A 29 -35.74 -20.57 -3.91
N ARG A 30 -36.66 -19.80 -3.33
CA ARG A 30 -37.30 -18.63 -3.94
C ARG A 30 -37.10 -17.40 -3.06
N GLY A 31 -36.42 -16.39 -3.60
CA GLY A 31 -36.35 -15.06 -2.99
C GLY A 31 -37.50 -14.20 -3.50
N CYS A 32 -38.58 -14.08 -2.73
CA CYS A 32 -39.77 -13.31 -3.12
C CYS A 32 -39.77 -11.88 -2.57
N VAL A 33 -40.36 -10.96 -3.32
CA VAL A 33 -40.59 -9.58 -2.89
C VAL A 33 -41.67 -9.54 -1.80
N ARG A 34 -41.39 -8.87 -0.67
CA ARG A 34 -42.29 -8.72 0.47
C ARG A 34 -42.74 -7.26 0.61
N ASN A 35 -43.90 -7.06 1.24
CA ASN A 35 -44.57 -5.76 1.38
C ASN A 35 -44.04 -4.88 2.54
N HIS A 36 -43.05 -5.33 3.31
CA HIS A 36 -42.51 -4.61 4.45
C HIS A 36 -41.00 -4.78 4.57
N HIS A 37 -40.30 -3.69 4.92
CA HIS A 37 -38.89 -3.70 5.28
C HIS A 37 -38.66 -2.67 6.40
N HIS A 38 -38.16 -3.11 7.56
CA HIS A 38 -37.91 -2.28 8.75
C HIS A 38 -39.07 -1.31 9.13
N GLY A 39 -40.32 -1.77 9.05
CA GLY A 39 -41.49 -0.98 9.45
C GLY A 39 -42.00 0.01 8.40
N ARG A 40 -41.43 0.04 7.19
CA ARG A 40 -41.92 0.81 6.04
C ARG A 40 -42.59 -0.08 5.00
N SER A 41 -43.68 0.41 4.41
CA SER A 41 -44.38 -0.26 3.31
C SER A 41 -43.62 -0.04 1.99
N VAL A 42 -43.23 -1.12 1.34
CA VAL A 42 -42.52 -1.10 0.03
C VAL A 42 -43.55 -1.36 -1.07
N GLU A 43 -43.65 -0.49 -2.07
CA GLU A 43 -44.61 -0.63 -3.17
C GLU A 43 -44.03 -1.45 -4.33
N GLN A 44 -42.76 -1.22 -4.66
CA GLN A 44 -42.10 -1.81 -5.82
C GLN A 44 -40.60 -1.98 -5.59
N LEU A 45 -40.02 -2.98 -6.26
CA LEU A 45 -38.62 -3.34 -6.16
C LEU A 45 -37.95 -3.39 -7.53
N HIS A 46 -36.92 -2.57 -7.74
CA HIS A 46 -36.16 -2.55 -8.98
C HIS A 46 -34.79 -3.21 -8.81
N TYR A 47 -34.44 -4.15 -9.68
CA TYR A 47 -33.13 -4.79 -9.71
C TYR A 47 -32.36 -4.38 -10.97
N SER A 48 -31.12 -3.92 -10.81
CA SER A 48 -30.21 -3.65 -11.93
C SER A 48 -28.98 -4.56 -11.85
N ALA A 49 -28.41 -4.90 -13.00
CA ALA A 49 -27.25 -5.78 -13.07
C ALA A 49 -26.34 -5.38 -14.23
N TYR A 50 -25.05 -5.70 -14.14
CA TYR A 50 -24.15 -5.67 -15.29
C TYR A 50 -24.09 -7.08 -15.92
N PRO A 51 -24.79 -7.35 -17.04
CA PRO A 51 -25.12 -8.72 -17.42
C PRO A 51 -23.90 -9.62 -17.66
N ALA A 52 -22.87 -9.11 -18.35
CA ALA A 52 -21.69 -9.91 -18.68
C ALA A 52 -20.92 -10.38 -17.41
N LEU A 53 -20.74 -9.49 -16.43
CA LEU A 53 -20.03 -9.82 -15.18
C LEU A 53 -20.88 -10.69 -14.27
N ALA A 54 -22.18 -10.39 -14.15
CA ALA A 54 -23.11 -11.19 -13.35
C ALA A 54 -23.24 -12.63 -13.88
N ILE A 55 -23.34 -12.81 -15.21
CA ILE A 55 -23.40 -14.15 -15.81
C ILE A 55 -22.11 -14.92 -15.55
N THR A 56 -20.95 -14.28 -15.78
CA THR A 56 -19.63 -14.90 -15.57
C THR A 56 -19.44 -15.34 -14.11
N GLU A 57 -19.73 -14.43 -13.17
CA GLU A 57 -19.56 -14.72 -11.74
C GLU A 57 -20.60 -15.71 -11.22
N GLY A 58 -21.83 -15.64 -11.71
CA GLY A 58 -22.89 -16.58 -11.42
C GLY A 58 -22.53 -18.00 -11.85
N GLU A 59 -22.04 -18.20 -13.08
CA GLU A 59 -21.56 -19.52 -13.53
C GLU A 59 -20.39 -20.03 -12.68
N ARG A 60 -19.48 -19.15 -12.26
CA ARG A 60 -18.37 -19.51 -11.35
C ARG A 60 -18.90 -20.05 -10.02
N ILE A 61 -19.92 -19.43 -9.42
CA ILE A 61 -20.55 -19.91 -8.19
C ILE A 61 -21.18 -21.30 -8.39
N LEU A 62 -21.89 -21.51 -9.51
CA LEU A 62 -22.52 -22.81 -9.78
C LEU A 62 -21.48 -23.91 -10.00
N GLU A 63 -20.37 -23.59 -10.65
CA GLU A 63 -19.28 -24.53 -10.87
C GLU A 63 -18.57 -24.91 -9.56
N GLU A 64 -18.31 -23.93 -8.69
CA GLU A 64 -17.81 -24.18 -7.33
C GLU A 64 -18.78 -25.08 -6.53
N ALA A 65 -20.10 -24.89 -6.69
CA ALA A 65 -21.10 -25.75 -6.05
C ALA A 65 -21.05 -27.20 -6.55
N ARG A 66 -20.88 -27.42 -7.87
CA ARG A 66 -20.73 -28.77 -8.44
C ARG A 66 -19.47 -29.48 -7.95
N GLN A 67 -18.38 -28.75 -7.79
CA GLN A 67 -17.12 -29.31 -7.32
C GLN A 67 -17.16 -29.64 -5.83
N ARG A 68 -17.92 -28.85 -5.05
CA ARG A 68 -17.97 -28.97 -3.59
C ARG A 68 -18.98 -29.99 -3.09
N TYR A 69 -20.08 -30.20 -3.81
CA TYR A 69 -21.20 -31.01 -3.35
C TYR A 69 -21.54 -32.10 -4.37
N ALA A 70 -21.94 -33.28 -3.89
CA ALA A 70 -22.39 -34.38 -4.73
C ALA A 70 -23.81 -34.09 -5.26
N ILE A 71 -23.89 -33.28 -6.31
CA ILE A 71 -25.14 -32.84 -6.96
C ILE A 71 -25.11 -33.20 -8.45
N ASP A 72 -26.28 -33.52 -9.01
CA ASP A 72 -26.42 -33.91 -10.41
C ASP A 72 -26.74 -32.69 -11.29
N ALA A 73 -27.52 -31.75 -10.75
CA ALA A 73 -27.97 -30.57 -11.48
C ALA A 73 -28.03 -29.33 -10.59
N VAL A 74 -27.70 -28.17 -11.16
CA VAL A 74 -27.82 -26.87 -10.48
C VAL A 74 -28.09 -25.73 -11.48
N ALA A 75 -29.04 -24.86 -11.14
CA ALA A 75 -29.25 -23.60 -11.83
C ALA A 75 -29.66 -22.47 -10.87
N CYS A 76 -29.40 -21.25 -11.31
CA CYS A 76 -29.84 -20.04 -10.64
C CYS A 76 -30.33 -19.03 -11.68
N ILE A 77 -31.52 -18.49 -11.46
CA ILE A 77 -32.12 -17.46 -12.31
C ILE A 77 -32.37 -16.23 -11.45
N HIS A 78 -31.82 -15.08 -11.85
CA HIS A 78 -32.06 -13.82 -11.16
C HIS A 78 -32.81 -12.85 -12.08
N ARG A 79 -33.89 -12.26 -11.57
CA ARG A 79 -34.70 -11.30 -12.29
C ARG A 79 -34.14 -9.88 -12.13
N THR A 80 -34.16 -9.11 -13.21
CA THR A 80 -33.80 -7.69 -13.27
C THR A 80 -34.99 -6.86 -13.74
N GLY A 81 -34.93 -5.54 -13.60
CA GLY A 81 -36.05 -4.65 -13.86
C GLY A 81 -36.97 -4.51 -12.65
N ASP A 82 -38.20 -4.10 -12.92
CA ASP A 82 -39.21 -3.81 -11.91
C ASP A 82 -39.99 -5.06 -11.49
N LEU A 83 -40.10 -5.28 -10.18
CA LEU A 83 -40.79 -6.40 -9.55
C LEU A 83 -41.86 -5.90 -8.58
N GLN A 84 -42.99 -6.60 -8.57
CA GLN A 84 -44.12 -6.36 -7.69
C GLN A 84 -44.03 -7.20 -6.41
N ILE A 85 -44.79 -6.84 -5.38
CA ILE A 85 -44.94 -7.66 -4.18
C ILE A 85 -45.43 -9.07 -4.58
N GLY A 86 -44.76 -10.10 -4.06
CA GLY A 86 -45.02 -11.51 -4.38
C GLY A 86 -44.17 -12.06 -5.52
N ASP A 87 -43.54 -11.21 -6.35
CA ASP A 87 -42.70 -11.67 -7.45
C ASP A 87 -41.44 -12.40 -6.94
N THR A 88 -41.02 -13.43 -7.68
CA THR A 88 -39.74 -14.11 -7.42
C THR A 88 -38.59 -13.33 -8.06
N ALA A 89 -37.71 -12.79 -7.23
CA ALA A 89 -36.51 -12.05 -7.65
C ALA A 89 -35.34 -12.98 -8.00
N VAL A 90 -35.21 -14.07 -7.27
CA VAL A 90 -34.16 -15.07 -7.51
C VAL A 90 -34.71 -16.46 -7.24
N TRP A 91 -34.38 -17.39 -8.13
CA TRP A 91 -34.68 -18.81 -7.99
C TRP A 91 -33.40 -19.62 -8.09
N VAL A 92 -33.23 -20.58 -7.18
CA VAL A 92 -32.13 -21.55 -7.19
C VAL A 92 -32.74 -22.94 -7.15
N GLY A 93 -32.35 -23.82 -8.08
CA GLY A 93 -32.76 -25.22 -8.12
C GLY A 93 -31.56 -26.15 -8.11
N VAL A 94 -31.63 -27.21 -7.30
CA VAL A 94 -30.57 -28.23 -7.16
C VAL A 94 -31.16 -29.63 -7.13
N GLY A 95 -30.69 -30.50 -8.02
CA GLY A 95 -30.96 -31.94 -8.02
C GLY A 95 -29.76 -32.73 -7.49
N ALA A 96 -30.00 -33.73 -6.64
CA ALA A 96 -28.97 -34.62 -6.13
C ALA A 96 -29.52 -36.01 -5.78
N ALA A 97 -28.66 -37.04 -5.79
CA ALA A 97 -28.99 -38.37 -5.27
C ALA A 97 -29.48 -38.35 -3.80
N HIS A 98 -28.92 -37.46 -2.97
CA HIS A 98 -29.24 -37.36 -1.55
C HIS A 98 -29.65 -35.94 -1.13
N ARG A 99 -30.69 -35.85 -0.30
CA ARG A 99 -31.27 -34.56 0.17
C ARG A 99 -30.26 -33.61 0.83
N ASP A 100 -29.30 -34.14 1.60
CA ASP A 100 -28.37 -33.31 2.37
C ASP A 100 -27.44 -32.52 1.45
N ALA A 101 -26.98 -33.14 0.36
CA ALA A 101 -26.18 -32.48 -0.66
C ALA A 101 -26.99 -31.41 -1.41
N ALA A 102 -28.26 -31.70 -1.75
CA ALA A 102 -29.14 -30.74 -2.41
C ALA A 102 -29.39 -29.49 -1.55
N PHE A 103 -29.68 -29.66 -0.25
CA PHE A 103 -29.88 -28.54 0.67
C PHE A 103 -28.59 -27.71 0.87
N ALA A 104 -27.46 -28.38 1.09
CA ALA A 104 -26.18 -27.69 1.31
C ALA A 104 -25.75 -26.87 0.09
N ALA A 105 -25.87 -27.45 -1.12
CA ALA A 105 -25.56 -26.76 -2.35
C ALA A 105 -26.54 -25.60 -2.63
N CYS A 106 -27.85 -25.81 -2.43
CA CYS A 106 -28.85 -24.75 -2.63
C CYS A 106 -28.58 -23.55 -1.72
N ARG A 107 -28.26 -23.81 -0.44
CA ARG A 107 -27.89 -22.77 0.53
C ARG A 107 -26.61 -22.04 0.14
N TYR A 108 -25.58 -22.78 -0.26
CA TYR A 108 -24.32 -22.20 -0.69
C TYR A 108 -24.51 -21.26 -1.89
N VAL A 109 -25.25 -21.70 -2.91
CA VAL A 109 -25.49 -20.88 -4.11
C VAL A 109 -26.21 -19.59 -3.78
N ILE A 110 -27.28 -19.61 -2.98
CA ILE A 110 -28.00 -18.38 -2.65
C ILE A 110 -27.16 -17.41 -1.81
N ASP A 111 -26.37 -17.92 -0.85
CA ASP A 111 -25.50 -17.09 -0.02
C ASP A 111 -24.41 -16.44 -0.87
N GLU A 112 -23.77 -17.19 -1.76
CA GLU A 112 -22.72 -16.67 -2.64
C GLU A 112 -23.26 -15.72 -3.72
N VAL A 113 -24.46 -15.99 -4.26
CA VAL A 113 -25.14 -15.05 -5.19
C VAL A 113 -25.42 -13.73 -4.49
N LYS A 114 -25.89 -13.74 -3.24
CA LYS A 114 -26.09 -12.51 -2.47
C LYS A 114 -24.79 -11.79 -2.14
N ARG A 115 -23.67 -12.52 -2.06
CA ARG A 115 -22.36 -11.97 -1.68
C ARG A 115 -21.56 -11.41 -2.86
N ARG A 116 -21.53 -12.12 -3.99
CA ARG A 116 -20.58 -11.87 -5.09
C ARG A 116 -21.23 -11.32 -6.34
N LEU A 117 -22.53 -11.55 -6.52
CA LEU A 117 -23.18 -11.21 -7.77
C LEU A 117 -23.38 -9.69 -7.85
N PRO A 118 -22.94 -9.02 -8.93
CA PRO A 118 -23.12 -7.58 -9.13
C PRO A 118 -24.55 -7.28 -9.59
N VAL A 119 -25.52 -7.53 -8.70
CA VAL A 119 -26.94 -7.21 -8.86
C VAL A 119 -27.34 -6.29 -7.71
N TRP A 120 -27.88 -5.12 -8.04
CA TRP A 120 -28.25 -4.09 -7.08
C TRP A 120 -29.76 -3.97 -6.95
N LYS A 121 -30.20 -3.68 -5.73
CA LYS A 121 -31.61 -3.53 -5.37
C LYS A 121 -31.94 -2.07 -5.08
N HIS A 122 -33.10 -1.63 -5.54
CA HIS A 122 -33.59 -0.28 -5.37
C HIS A 122 -35.08 -0.31 -4.98
N GLU A 123 -35.44 0.30 -3.85
CA GLU A 123 -36.81 0.29 -3.32
C GLU A 123 -37.49 1.65 -3.56
N ARG A 124 -38.78 1.62 -3.96
CA ARG A 124 -39.65 2.79 -4.02
C ARG A 124 -40.67 2.72 -2.88
N TYR A 125 -40.75 3.79 -2.08
CA TYR A 125 -41.67 3.93 -0.95
C TYR A 125 -42.86 4.86 -1.30
N LEU A 126 -43.96 4.71 -0.55
CA LEU A 126 -45.25 5.41 -0.76
C LEU A 126 -45.19 6.95 -0.66
N ASP A 127 -44.11 7.51 -0.11
CA ASP A 127 -43.87 8.95 0.02
C ASP A 127 -43.10 9.55 -1.18
N GLY A 128 -42.76 8.74 -2.19
CA GLY A 128 -41.96 9.15 -3.34
C GLY A 128 -40.45 9.20 -3.08
N GLU A 129 -40.00 8.90 -1.85
CA GLU A 129 -38.59 8.74 -1.56
C GLU A 129 -38.06 7.45 -2.19
N THR A 130 -36.91 7.60 -2.84
CA THR A 130 -36.25 6.53 -3.56
C THR A 130 -34.94 6.23 -2.84
N GLN A 131 -34.83 5.05 -2.23
CA GLN A 131 -33.63 4.67 -1.47
C GLN A 131 -32.90 3.51 -2.15
N TRP A 132 -31.58 3.68 -2.30
CA TRP A 132 -30.70 2.55 -2.53
C TRP A 132 -30.65 1.71 -1.25
N VAL A 133 -31.47 0.67 -1.21
CA VAL A 133 -31.39 -0.34 -0.16
C VAL A 133 -30.29 -1.30 -0.57
N GLY A 134 -29.06 -0.94 -0.22
CA GLY A 134 -28.04 -1.95 0.02
C GLY A 134 -28.64 -3.00 0.94
N CYS A 135 -28.39 -4.29 0.67
CA CYS A 135 -28.97 -5.40 1.43
C CYS A 135 -28.82 -5.12 2.93
N GLN A 136 -29.87 -4.70 3.63
CA GLN A 136 -29.76 -4.29 5.05
C GLN A 136 -29.57 -5.50 5.98
N GLY A 137 -29.67 -6.72 5.45
CA GLY A 137 -29.09 -7.91 6.09
C GLY A 137 -27.56 -7.87 6.19
N CYS A 138 -26.89 -6.94 5.50
CA CYS A 138 -25.43 -6.72 5.59
C CYS A 138 -25.03 -5.73 6.70
N ALA A 139 -25.98 -5.13 7.45
CA ALA A 139 -25.63 -4.38 8.65
C ALA A 139 -24.91 -5.26 9.69
N ASP A 140 -25.21 -6.56 9.69
CA ASP A 140 -24.50 -7.58 10.47
C ASP A 140 -23.20 -8.07 9.78
N HIS A 141 -22.79 -7.51 8.63
CA HIS A 141 -21.66 -8.01 7.80
C HIS A 141 -20.53 -6.99 7.59
N GLY A 142 -20.48 -5.89 8.36
CA GLY A 142 -19.31 -5.00 8.38
C GLY A 142 -19.11 -4.14 7.13
N HIS A 143 -20.18 -3.85 6.39
CA HIS A 143 -20.14 -2.93 5.25
C HIS A 143 -20.16 -1.47 5.72
N ASP A 144 -19.13 -0.71 5.36
CA ASP A 144 -18.96 0.70 5.75
C ASP A 144 -19.40 1.62 4.60
N PRO A 145 -20.49 2.41 4.78
CA PRO A 145 -21.09 3.21 3.72
C PRO A 145 -20.16 4.31 3.19
N ARG A 146 -19.07 4.64 3.90
CA ARG A 146 -18.07 5.60 3.43
C ARG A 146 -17.46 5.21 2.08
N TYR A 147 -17.40 3.91 1.77
CA TYR A 147 -16.70 3.40 0.59
C TYR A 147 -17.63 3.01 -0.56
N ASP A 148 -18.94 3.20 -0.45
CA ASP A 148 -19.92 2.75 -1.45
C ASP A 148 -19.63 3.25 -2.87
N ARG A 149 -19.33 4.55 -2.99
CA ARG A 149 -19.02 5.17 -4.28
C ARG A 149 -17.69 4.66 -4.85
N GLN A 150 -16.72 4.40 -3.98
CA GLN A 150 -15.41 3.88 -4.36
C GLN A 150 -15.51 2.42 -4.82
N GLN A 151 -16.27 1.57 -4.13
CA GLN A 151 -16.47 0.17 -4.49
C GLN A 151 -17.19 -0.01 -5.84
N ARG A 152 -17.99 0.97 -6.26
CA ARG A 152 -18.66 0.99 -7.57
C ARG A 152 -17.69 1.23 -8.74
N VAL A 153 -16.48 1.72 -8.48
CA VAL A 153 -15.49 1.94 -9.54
C VAL A 153 -15.07 0.57 -10.10
N PRO A 154 -15.12 0.37 -11.43
CA PRO A 154 -14.68 -0.88 -12.05
C PRO A 154 -13.25 -1.26 -11.63
N GLY A 155 -13.09 -2.50 -11.16
CA GLY A 155 -11.81 -3.02 -10.67
C GLY A 155 -11.49 -2.71 -9.20
N VAL A 156 -12.33 -1.95 -8.49
CA VAL A 156 -12.24 -1.82 -7.03
C VAL A 156 -13.09 -2.92 -6.36
N GLY A 157 -14.42 -2.78 -6.37
CA GLY A 157 -15.33 -3.72 -5.71
C GLY A 157 -15.05 -3.90 -4.20
N GLU A 158 -15.73 -4.88 -3.59
CA GLU A 158 -15.50 -5.23 -2.19
C GLU A 158 -14.08 -5.77 -1.95
N ALA A 159 -13.57 -6.59 -2.87
CA ALA A 159 -12.23 -7.18 -2.79
C ALA A 159 -11.13 -6.10 -2.80
N GLY A 160 -11.24 -5.08 -3.65
CA GLY A 160 -10.31 -3.95 -3.66
C GLY A 160 -10.39 -3.15 -2.37
N GLN A 161 -11.59 -2.91 -1.83
CA GLN A 161 -11.73 -2.24 -0.53
C GLN A 161 -11.12 -3.07 0.60
N GLN A 162 -11.28 -4.39 0.58
CA GLN A 162 -10.67 -5.28 1.57
C GLN A 162 -9.13 -5.23 1.50
N ARG A 163 -8.56 -5.20 0.29
CA ARG A 163 -7.11 -5.00 0.10
C ARG A 163 -6.65 -3.67 0.67
N LEU A 164 -7.39 -2.58 0.45
CA LEU A 164 -7.08 -1.28 1.08
C LEU A 164 -7.12 -1.38 2.60
N ARG A 165 -8.16 -1.99 3.19
CA ARG A 165 -8.27 -2.18 4.65
C ARG A 165 -7.15 -3.01 5.26
N GLN A 166 -6.54 -3.91 4.49
CA GLN A 166 -5.41 -4.73 4.94
C GLN A 166 -4.05 -4.07 4.67
N ALA A 167 -4.02 -3.06 3.80
CA ALA A 167 -2.79 -2.43 3.36
C ALA A 167 -2.17 -1.52 4.43
N HIS A 168 -0.84 -1.53 4.46
CA HIS A 168 0.01 -0.60 5.20
C HIS A 168 0.83 0.27 4.24
N VAL A 169 0.66 1.59 4.36
CA VAL A 169 1.45 2.56 3.60
C VAL A 169 2.31 3.41 4.54
N ALA A 170 3.61 3.52 4.23
CA ALA A 170 4.48 4.47 4.88
C ALA A 170 4.58 5.76 4.05
N VAL A 171 4.25 6.90 4.64
CA VAL A 171 4.27 8.22 4.01
C VAL A 171 5.41 9.04 4.62
N VAL A 172 6.47 9.24 3.86
CA VAL A 172 7.66 10.01 4.27
C VAL A 172 7.47 11.47 3.88
N GLY A 173 7.47 12.36 4.86
CA GLY A 173 7.12 13.77 4.72
C GLY A 173 5.61 13.97 4.73
N VAL A 174 5.11 14.76 5.68
CA VAL A 174 3.71 15.19 5.79
C VAL A 174 3.58 16.69 5.51
N GLY A 175 4.40 17.17 4.57
CA GLY A 175 4.38 18.54 4.07
C GLY A 175 3.37 18.75 2.94
N ALA A 176 3.72 19.57 1.96
CA ALA A 176 2.81 19.99 0.89
C ALA A 176 2.33 18.83 -0.01
N LEU A 177 3.22 17.88 -0.31
CA LEU A 177 2.88 16.64 -1.04
C LEU A 177 2.24 15.60 -0.12
N GLY A 178 2.74 15.49 1.12
CA GLY A 178 2.31 14.46 2.06
C GLY A 178 0.91 14.66 2.61
N CYS A 179 0.48 15.91 2.81
CA CYS A 179 -0.88 16.25 3.26
C CYS A 179 -1.98 15.63 2.38
N PRO A 180 -2.05 15.91 1.07
CA PRO A 180 -3.06 15.30 0.19
C PRO A 180 -2.87 13.78 0.05
N VAL A 181 -1.64 13.27 0.08
CA VAL A 181 -1.38 11.82 0.05
C VAL A 181 -2.04 11.14 1.26
N ALA A 182 -1.72 11.58 2.47
CA ALA A 182 -2.25 10.98 3.68
C ALA A 182 -3.77 11.14 3.79
N ASP A 183 -4.31 12.31 3.45
CA ASP A 183 -5.75 12.60 3.47
C ASP A 183 -6.54 11.67 2.54
N LEU A 184 -6.07 11.51 1.30
CA LEU A 184 -6.75 10.70 0.31
C LEU A 184 -6.61 9.20 0.59
N LEU A 185 -5.45 8.74 1.09
CA LEU A 185 -5.27 7.34 1.47
C LEU A 185 -6.11 6.96 2.69
N ALA A 186 -6.14 7.82 3.72
CA ALA A 186 -7.02 7.62 4.87
C ALA A 186 -8.48 7.64 4.43
N GLY A 187 -8.90 8.63 3.63
CA GLY A 187 -10.26 8.72 3.09
C GLY A 187 -10.68 7.51 2.25
N ALA A 188 -9.75 6.90 1.52
CA ALA A 188 -9.99 5.70 0.73
C ALA A 188 -10.06 4.41 1.57
N GLY A 189 -9.75 4.47 2.87
CA GLY A 189 -9.82 3.32 3.77
C GLY A 189 -8.61 2.42 3.72
N VAL A 190 -7.41 2.98 3.47
CA VAL A 190 -6.17 2.25 3.75
C VAL A 190 -6.12 1.90 5.24
N GLY A 191 -5.81 0.64 5.55
CA GLY A 191 -5.90 0.08 6.90
C GLY A 191 -4.93 0.74 7.88
N ARG A 192 -3.68 0.94 7.45
CA ARG A 192 -2.63 1.52 8.28
C ARG A 192 -1.80 2.53 7.51
N LEU A 193 -1.61 3.71 8.10
CA LEU A 193 -0.65 4.71 7.63
C LEU A 193 0.42 4.94 8.69
N THR A 194 1.69 4.84 8.30
CA THR A 194 2.80 5.36 9.11
C THR A 194 3.23 6.70 8.52
N LEU A 195 3.09 7.76 9.31
CA LEU A 195 3.44 9.13 8.94
C LEU A 195 4.78 9.51 9.54
N ILE A 196 5.71 9.97 8.72
CA ILE A 196 7.09 10.26 9.14
C ILE A 196 7.47 11.66 8.75
N ASP A 197 7.65 12.53 9.74
CA ASP A 197 8.07 13.91 9.52
C ASP A 197 8.65 14.47 10.83
N PRO A 198 9.89 14.99 10.85
CA PRO A 198 10.49 15.55 12.06
C PRO A 198 9.92 16.91 12.46
N ASP A 199 9.24 17.60 11.55
CA ASP A 199 8.99 19.03 11.69
C ASP A 199 7.76 19.34 12.55
N ARG A 200 7.69 20.61 12.92
CA ARG A 200 6.50 21.24 13.49
C ARG A 200 5.75 22.04 12.41
N VAL A 201 4.47 22.26 12.63
CA VAL A 201 3.64 23.11 11.77
C VAL A 201 4.09 24.56 11.96
N GLU A 202 4.36 25.26 10.85
CA GLU A 202 4.64 26.69 10.83
C GLU A 202 3.55 27.47 10.11
N LEU A 203 3.38 28.75 10.44
CA LEU A 203 2.43 29.63 9.75
C LEU A 203 2.70 29.70 8.23
N SER A 204 3.98 29.70 7.85
CA SER A 204 4.46 29.68 6.46
C SER A 204 4.02 28.44 5.68
N ASN A 205 3.59 27.37 6.36
CA ASN A 205 3.20 26.11 5.76
C ASN A 205 1.74 26.10 5.30
N LEU A 206 0.87 26.88 5.96
CA LEU A 206 -0.58 26.75 5.86
C LEU A 206 -1.15 27.04 4.47
N HIS A 207 -0.45 27.83 3.65
CA HIS A 207 -0.89 28.11 2.28
C HIS A 207 -0.85 26.89 1.33
N ARG A 208 -0.17 25.81 1.72
CA ARG A 208 0.03 24.60 0.88
C ARG A 208 -0.07 23.27 1.62
N GLN A 209 -0.21 23.26 2.94
CA GLN A 209 -0.28 22.05 3.77
C GLN A 209 -1.66 21.93 4.40
N SER A 210 -2.63 21.42 3.64
CA SER A 210 -4.06 21.50 3.93
C SER A 210 -4.56 20.70 5.13
N LEU A 211 -3.74 19.81 5.72
CA LEU A 211 -4.12 19.10 6.95
C LEU A 211 -4.07 20.00 8.19
N TYR A 212 -3.34 21.11 8.14
CA TYR A 212 -3.07 21.95 9.29
C TYR A 212 -3.92 23.23 9.30
N ALA A 213 -4.19 23.73 10.49
CA ALA A 213 -4.84 25.02 10.75
C ALA A 213 -3.90 25.93 11.57
N GLU A 214 -4.26 27.21 11.70
CA GLU A 214 -3.50 28.17 12.54
C GLU A 214 -3.35 27.69 13.99
N ALA A 215 -4.38 27.00 14.52
CA ALA A 215 -4.35 26.42 15.86
C ALA A 215 -3.30 25.29 16.03
N ASP A 216 -2.76 24.76 14.93
CA ASP A 216 -1.80 23.66 14.94
C ASP A 216 -0.35 24.17 14.93
N VAL A 217 -0.13 25.49 14.76
CA VAL A 217 1.22 26.08 14.71
C VAL A 217 2.01 25.71 15.98
N GLY A 218 3.21 25.17 15.77
CA GLY A 218 4.10 24.67 16.82
C GLY A 218 3.87 23.21 17.21
N ALA A 219 2.75 22.57 16.82
CA ALA A 219 2.55 21.14 17.01
C ALA A 219 3.42 20.32 16.03
N LEU A 220 3.76 19.08 16.40
CA LEU A 220 4.42 18.16 15.47
C LEU A 220 3.50 17.88 14.28
N LYS A 221 4.03 17.94 13.05
CA LYS A 221 3.25 17.72 11.82
C LYS A 221 2.55 16.37 11.84
N VAL A 222 3.26 15.30 12.21
CA VAL A 222 2.71 13.94 12.27
C VAL A 222 1.54 13.81 13.26
N ASP A 223 1.57 14.52 14.38
CA ASP A 223 0.51 14.45 15.40
C ASP A 223 -0.72 15.26 14.99
N ALA A 224 -0.50 16.46 14.44
CA ALA A 224 -1.58 17.28 13.87
C ALA A 224 -2.27 16.57 12.70
N ALA A 225 -1.50 15.97 11.80
CA ALA A 225 -2.01 15.15 10.71
C ALA A 225 -2.79 13.94 11.24
N ARG A 226 -2.23 13.19 12.22
CA ARG A 226 -2.90 12.04 12.83
C ARG A 226 -4.29 12.41 13.37
N ARG A 227 -4.41 13.50 14.12
CA ARG A 227 -5.70 13.97 14.64
C ARG A 227 -6.68 14.25 13.49
N ARG A 228 -6.29 15.02 12.49
CA ARG A 228 -7.16 15.37 11.35
C ARG A 228 -7.60 14.15 10.55
N LEU A 229 -6.70 13.19 10.34
CA LEU A 229 -7.00 11.97 9.59
C LEU A 229 -7.95 11.04 10.34
N LEU A 230 -7.83 10.94 11.67
CA LEU A 230 -8.74 10.14 12.49
C LEU A 230 -10.13 10.77 12.62
N GLU A 231 -10.23 12.10 12.60
CA GLU A 231 -11.52 12.82 12.49
C GLU A 231 -12.23 12.50 11.17
N ARG A 232 -11.46 12.38 10.08
CA ARG A 232 -11.97 12.00 8.75
C ARG A 232 -12.33 10.51 8.67
N ASN A 233 -11.44 9.65 9.14
CA ASN A 233 -11.60 8.21 9.06
C ASN A 233 -11.01 7.48 10.27
N SER A 234 -11.86 7.20 11.25
CA SER A 234 -11.50 6.50 12.48
C SER A 234 -11.18 5.00 12.31
N SER A 235 -11.41 4.41 11.12
CA SER A 235 -11.10 3.00 10.87
C SER A 235 -9.65 2.76 10.44
N THR A 236 -8.94 3.82 10.06
CA THR A 236 -7.52 3.74 9.69
C THR A 236 -6.65 3.85 10.94
N VAL A 237 -5.69 2.93 11.08
CA VAL A 237 -4.64 3.02 12.10
C VAL A 237 -3.58 4.01 11.63
N ILE A 238 -3.35 5.07 12.41
CA ILE A 238 -2.32 6.07 12.11
C ILE A 238 -1.20 5.98 13.13
N ASP A 239 0.01 5.66 12.67
CA ASP A 239 1.25 5.70 13.44
C ASP A 239 2.03 6.97 13.11
N ALA A 240 2.23 7.83 14.10
CA ALA A 240 3.01 9.06 13.97
C ALA A 240 4.48 8.82 14.38
N ARG A 241 5.42 9.21 13.52
CA ARG A 241 6.87 9.09 13.76
C ARG A 241 7.53 10.47 13.58
N PRO A 242 7.69 11.25 14.67
CA PRO A 242 8.30 12.58 14.61
C PRO A 242 9.83 12.47 14.52
N GLN A 243 10.35 11.92 13.43
CA GLN A 243 11.78 11.69 13.25
C GLN A 243 12.21 11.92 11.79
N ALA A 244 13.40 12.49 11.62
CA ALA A 244 14.08 12.58 10.33
C ALA A 244 14.58 11.20 9.94
N LEU A 245 14.67 10.88 8.65
CA LEU A 245 15.24 9.63 8.19
C LEU A 245 16.78 9.70 8.21
N ALA A 246 17.39 8.82 8.98
CA ALA A 246 18.84 8.71 9.06
C ALA A 246 19.26 7.22 9.12
N ALA A 247 20.47 6.93 8.66
CA ALA A 247 20.99 5.57 8.50
C ALA A 247 21.27 4.80 9.82
N GLY A 248 20.79 5.30 10.97
CA GLY A 248 20.80 4.61 12.26
C GLY A 248 19.42 4.36 12.87
N ASN A 249 18.35 4.90 12.26
CA ASN A 249 17.01 4.79 12.81
C ASN A 249 16.48 3.36 12.69
N ASP A 250 15.62 2.97 13.62
CA ASP A 250 14.77 1.81 13.40
C ASP A 250 13.73 2.16 12.33
N THR A 251 13.88 1.55 11.17
CA THR A 251 13.04 1.74 9.99
C THR A 251 12.32 0.46 9.60
N ALA A 252 12.18 -0.50 10.52
CA ALA A 252 11.47 -1.76 10.26
C ALA A 252 10.06 -1.52 9.69
N TRP A 253 9.38 -0.45 10.10
CA TRP A 253 8.08 -0.05 9.59
C TRP A 253 8.07 0.44 8.12
N LEU A 254 9.22 0.78 7.52
CA LEU A 254 9.33 0.95 6.06
C LEU A 254 9.44 -0.40 5.36
N ASP A 255 10.17 -1.32 5.97
CA ASP A 255 10.39 -2.65 5.44
C ASP A 255 9.14 -3.52 5.58
N ASP A 256 8.26 -3.24 6.55
CA ASP A 256 6.99 -3.95 6.74
C ASP A 256 5.86 -3.40 5.86
N ALA A 257 6.00 -2.17 5.34
CA ALA A 257 4.97 -1.53 4.53
C ALA A 257 4.75 -2.26 3.19
N ASP A 258 3.50 -2.29 2.73
CA ASP A 258 3.15 -2.78 1.39
C ASP A 258 3.58 -1.79 0.30
N LEU A 259 3.66 -0.51 0.65
CA LEU A 259 4.03 0.58 -0.24
C LEU A 259 4.67 1.73 0.55
N VAL A 260 5.75 2.30 0.00
CA VAL A 260 6.37 3.52 0.50
C VAL A 260 6.01 4.69 -0.43
N VAL A 261 5.56 5.80 0.13
CA VAL A 261 5.29 7.05 -0.61
C VAL A 261 6.20 8.14 -0.06
N ASP A 262 7.15 8.56 -0.89
CA ASP A 262 8.13 9.59 -0.58
C ASP A 262 7.65 10.98 -1.04
N CYS A 263 7.30 11.78 -0.04
CA CYS A 263 6.84 13.16 -0.13
C CYS A 263 7.84 14.14 0.51
N SER A 264 9.07 13.70 0.83
CA SER A 264 10.14 14.58 1.35
C SER A 264 10.49 15.66 0.34
N ASP A 265 11.08 16.77 0.77
CA ASP A 265 11.56 17.85 -0.10
C ASP A 265 13.09 17.92 -0.19
N ASP A 266 13.81 17.22 0.69
CA ASP A 266 15.27 17.18 0.65
C ASP A 266 15.82 16.01 -0.20
N PRO A 267 16.84 16.25 -1.04
CA PRO A 267 17.42 15.21 -1.89
C PRO A 267 18.01 14.01 -1.14
N ALA A 268 18.48 14.19 0.09
CA ALA A 268 19.13 13.13 0.87
C ALA A 268 18.11 12.08 1.34
N SER A 269 16.97 12.52 1.87
CA SER A 269 15.84 11.66 2.22
C SER A 269 15.32 10.92 0.99
N LYS A 270 15.17 11.60 -0.15
CA LYS A 270 14.75 10.95 -1.40
C LYS A 270 15.68 9.83 -1.82
N GLN A 271 16.98 10.09 -1.78
CA GLN A 271 17.98 9.08 -2.10
C GLN A 271 17.92 7.91 -1.12
N TRP A 272 17.84 8.19 0.18
CA TRP A 272 17.78 7.18 1.21
C TRP A 272 16.52 6.30 1.11
N VAL A 273 15.34 6.91 0.97
CA VAL A 273 14.06 6.19 0.89
C VAL A 273 13.99 5.31 -0.36
N THR A 274 14.33 5.87 -1.52
CA THR A 274 14.25 5.13 -2.78
C THR A 274 15.25 3.98 -2.83
N HIS A 275 16.44 4.17 -2.27
CA HIS A 275 17.42 3.10 -2.12
C HIS A 275 16.90 2.01 -1.17
N ARG A 276 16.41 2.39 0.03
CA ARG A 276 15.92 1.43 1.02
C ARG A 276 14.74 0.61 0.52
N ALA A 277 13.76 1.27 -0.11
CA ALA A 277 12.59 0.61 -0.68
C ALA A 277 13.01 -0.42 -1.74
N ARG A 278 13.94 -0.06 -2.63
CA ARG A 278 14.49 -0.97 -3.64
C ARG A 278 15.19 -2.19 -3.00
N VAL A 279 16.11 -1.96 -2.07
CA VAL A 279 16.87 -3.04 -1.40
C VAL A 279 15.93 -3.98 -0.63
N SER A 280 14.87 -3.45 -0.05
CA SER A 280 13.88 -4.23 0.72
C SER A 280 12.77 -4.83 -0.15
N GLY A 281 12.88 -4.69 -1.48
CA GLY A 281 11.90 -5.19 -2.43
C GLY A 281 10.54 -4.48 -2.37
N ARG A 282 10.45 -3.33 -1.69
CA ARG A 282 9.21 -2.59 -1.49
C ARG A 282 8.96 -1.59 -2.61
N PRO A 283 7.73 -1.54 -3.14
CA PRO A 283 7.40 -0.53 -4.12
C PRO A 283 7.46 0.86 -3.50
N CYS A 284 7.89 1.81 -4.31
CA CYS A 284 8.01 3.21 -3.95
C CYS A 284 7.31 4.11 -4.98
N ILE A 285 6.64 5.15 -4.49
CA ILE A 285 6.19 6.30 -5.28
C ILE A 285 6.89 7.53 -4.74
N VAL A 286 7.51 8.32 -5.60
CA VAL A 286 8.30 9.50 -5.22
C VAL A 286 7.72 10.72 -5.89
N GLY A 287 7.50 11.80 -5.14
CA GLY A 287 7.06 13.09 -5.67
C GLY A 287 8.13 14.16 -5.58
N GLY A 288 8.01 15.22 -6.37
CA GLY A 288 8.81 16.43 -6.25
C GLY A 288 8.09 17.62 -6.88
N VAL A 289 8.34 18.83 -6.38
CA VAL A 289 7.71 20.06 -6.87
C VAL A 289 8.72 21.19 -6.93
N HIS A 290 8.51 22.10 -7.87
CA HIS A 290 9.30 23.30 -8.05
C HIS A 290 8.44 24.37 -8.74
N GLN A 291 8.23 25.53 -8.11
CA GLN A 291 7.43 26.64 -8.66
C GLN A 291 6.02 26.21 -9.15
N LEU A 292 5.82 26.20 -10.47
CA LEU A 292 4.59 25.82 -11.18
C LEU A 292 4.66 24.42 -11.77
N ALA A 293 5.68 23.63 -11.43
CA ALA A 293 5.86 22.29 -11.96
C ALA A 293 6.01 21.28 -10.82
N GLY A 294 5.69 20.03 -11.13
CA GLY A 294 6.02 18.93 -10.26
C GLY A 294 5.97 17.62 -11.00
N GLY A 295 6.46 16.59 -10.36
CA GLY A 295 6.47 15.27 -10.95
C GLY A 295 6.38 14.16 -9.93
N LEU A 296 6.07 12.99 -10.45
CA LEU A 296 6.05 11.76 -9.70
C LEU A 296 6.71 10.63 -10.48
N PHE A 297 7.36 9.73 -9.76
CA PHE A 297 7.80 8.45 -10.27
C PHE A 297 7.11 7.32 -9.52
N VAL A 298 6.62 6.35 -10.29
CA VAL A 298 6.01 5.12 -9.77
C VAL A 298 6.95 3.98 -10.09
N SER A 299 7.45 3.29 -9.06
CA SER A 299 8.30 2.13 -9.28
C SER A 299 7.58 1.00 -10.06
N PRO A 300 8.32 0.20 -10.87
CA PRO A 300 7.77 -0.99 -11.52
C PRO A 300 7.15 -1.99 -10.54
N ARG A 301 6.42 -3.00 -11.05
CA ARG A 301 5.80 -4.04 -10.21
C ARG A 301 6.82 -4.78 -9.35
N GLN A 302 7.98 -5.09 -9.91
CA GLN A 302 9.12 -5.59 -9.15
C GLN A 302 10.03 -4.41 -8.80
N ALA A 303 10.22 -4.13 -7.51
CA ALA A 303 11.01 -2.98 -7.06
C ALA A 303 12.49 -3.06 -7.52
N GLN A 304 13.02 -4.28 -7.67
CA GLN A 304 14.36 -4.56 -8.22
C GLN A 304 14.55 -4.09 -9.67
N ASP A 305 13.47 -3.93 -10.43
CA ASP A 305 13.52 -3.44 -11.82
C ASP A 305 13.46 -1.91 -11.88
N GLY A 306 13.19 -1.26 -10.75
CA GLY A 306 13.08 0.19 -10.65
C GLY A 306 14.41 0.93 -10.81
N VAL A 307 14.36 2.24 -10.60
CA VAL A 307 15.53 3.14 -10.50
C VAL A 307 15.48 3.84 -9.14
N CYS A 308 16.62 4.29 -8.61
CA CYS A 308 16.65 5.13 -7.41
C CYS A 308 16.58 6.63 -7.75
N TRP A 309 16.48 7.49 -6.72
CA TRP A 309 16.48 8.93 -6.90
C TRP A 309 17.70 9.44 -7.67
N ALA A 310 18.92 8.99 -7.38
CA ALA A 310 20.13 9.40 -8.12
C ALA A 310 20.09 9.06 -9.63
N CYS A 311 19.31 8.06 -10.04
CA CYS A 311 19.09 7.77 -11.47
C CYS A 311 18.04 8.71 -12.08
N ILE A 312 17.05 9.14 -11.29
CA ILE A 312 15.99 10.08 -11.69
C ILE A 312 16.54 11.51 -11.74
N SER A 313 17.18 11.98 -10.68
CA SER A 313 17.62 13.37 -10.49
C SER A 313 18.79 13.76 -11.40
N ALA A 314 19.63 12.80 -11.82
CA ALA A 314 20.70 13.05 -12.79
C ALA A 314 20.19 13.51 -14.18
N GLN A 315 18.87 13.49 -14.41
CA GLN A 315 18.24 13.87 -15.67
C GLN A 315 17.46 15.21 -15.56
N GLY A 316 17.56 15.94 -14.44
CA GLY A 316 16.83 17.19 -14.19
C GLY A 316 17.61 18.21 -13.34
N SER A 317 17.23 19.49 -13.46
CA SER A 317 17.95 20.69 -12.98
C SER A 317 17.90 20.93 -11.46
N ASP A 318 18.85 21.74 -11.01
CA ASP A 318 19.14 22.12 -9.62
C ASP A 318 17.90 22.57 -8.82
N CYS A 319 17.72 21.99 -7.63
CA CYS A 319 16.67 22.33 -6.68
C CYS A 319 17.11 23.54 -5.84
N GLY A 320 17.00 24.74 -6.43
CA GLY A 320 17.23 26.00 -5.71
C GLY A 320 16.02 26.40 -4.85
N ASP A 321 16.30 27.16 -3.79
CA ASP A 321 15.34 27.74 -2.84
C ASP A 321 14.41 28.76 -3.54
N GLN A 322 13.38 28.25 -4.20
CA GLN A 322 12.42 29.00 -4.99
C GLN A 322 11.02 28.56 -4.54
N GLY A 323 10.13 29.54 -4.30
CA GLY A 323 8.79 29.28 -3.78
C GLY A 323 7.94 28.35 -4.66
N VAL A 324 6.86 27.81 -4.09
CA VAL A 324 5.94 26.90 -4.78
C VAL A 324 4.51 27.43 -4.73
N LEU A 325 3.78 27.37 -5.85
CA LEU A 325 2.37 27.74 -5.90
C LEU A 325 1.53 26.65 -5.22
N GLY A 326 0.72 27.00 -4.22
CA GLY A 326 0.05 26.03 -3.31
C GLY A 326 -0.70 24.86 -3.99
N PRO A 327 -1.50 25.09 -5.04
CA PRO A 327 -2.14 24.01 -5.81
C PRO A 327 -1.19 23.00 -6.47
N THR A 328 0.04 23.40 -6.83
CA THR A 328 1.01 22.53 -7.51
C THR A 328 1.26 21.23 -6.73
N PRO A 329 1.73 21.26 -5.47
CA PRO A 329 1.90 20.04 -4.67
C PRO A 329 0.58 19.32 -4.36
N ALA A 330 -0.55 20.02 -4.26
CA ALA A 330 -1.83 19.37 -4.03
C ALA A 330 -2.22 18.41 -5.17
N VAL A 331 -2.05 18.86 -6.43
CA VAL A 331 -2.33 18.02 -7.61
C VAL A 331 -1.35 16.86 -7.73
N ILE A 332 -0.06 17.10 -7.52
CA ILE A 332 0.96 16.03 -7.57
C ILE A 332 0.73 15.00 -6.46
N GLY A 333 0.47 15.45 -5.23
CA GLY A 333 0.15 14.56 -4.12
C GLY A 333 -1.13 13.75 -4.33
N ALA A 334 -2.16 14.34 -4.95
CA ALA A 334 -3.36 13.60 -5.35
C ALA A 334 -3.06 12.54 -6.43
N ALA A 335 -2.20 12.85 -7.40
CA ALA A 335 -1.75 11.88 -8.39
C ALA A 335 -0.95 10.72 -7.74
N MET A 336 -0.07 11.03 -6.79
CA MET A 336 0.68 10.03 -6.01
C MET A 336 -0.27 9.12 -5.22
N ALA A 337 -1.28 9.68 -4.54
CA ALA A 337 -2.29 8.90 -3.83
C ALA A 337 -3.08 7.99 -4.79
N GLY A 338 -3.47 8.49 -5.96
CA GLY A 338 -4.17 7.69 -6.97
C GLY A 338 -3.34 6.49 -7.45
N GLU A 339 -2.04 6.69 -7.68
CA GLU A 339 -1.11 5.60 -8.03
C GLU A 339 -0.90 4.60 -6.89
N ALA A 340 -0.83 5.10 -5.65
CA ALA A 340 -0.76 4.24 -4.47
C ALA A 340 -1.99 3.35 -4.36
N LEU A 341 -3.21 3.92 -4.48
CA LEU A 341 -4.45 3.15 -4.44
C LEU A 341 -4.50 2.11 -5.56
N ARG A 342 -4.24 2.51 -6.81
CA ARG A 342 -4.18 1.60 -7.97
C ARG A 342 -3.25 0.41 -7.70
N ARG A 343 -2.06 0.69 -7.16
CA ARG A 343 -1.07 -0.34 -6.83
C ARG A 343 -1.59 -1.32 -5.77
N LEU A 344 -2.14 -0.82 -4.68
CA LEU A 344 -2.62 -1.64 -3.55
C LEU A 344 -3.76 -2.58 -3.95
N ILE A 345 -4.68 -2.12 -4.80
CA ILE A 345 -5.80 -2.94 -5.30
C ILE A 345 -5.45 -3.77 -6.54
N GLY A 346 -4.25 -3.58 -7.10
CA GLY A 346 -3.73 -4.38 -8.21
C GLY A 346 -4.10 -3.88 -9.61
N LEU A 347 -4.66 -2.68 -9.75
CA LEU A 347 -4.91 -2.07 -11.06
C LEU A 347 -3.62 -1.71 -11.78
N ASP A 348 -3.66 -1.80 -13.10
CA ASP A 348 -2.53 -1.41 -13.93
C ASP A 348 -2.30 0.10 -13.91
N SER A 349 -1.02 0.48 -14.01
CA SER A 349 -0.59 1.87 -14.03
C SER A 349 0.18 2.16 -15.31
N ALA A 350 -0.28 3.18 -16.03
CA ALA A 350 0.45 3.75 -17.17
C ALA A 350 1.67 4.57 -16.74
N LEU A 351 1.80 4.88 -15.44
CA LEU A 351 2.90 5.68 -14.88
C LEU A 351 4.02 4.81 -14.29
N ALA A 352 3.77 3.51 -14.08
CA ALA A 352 4.78 2.58 -13.59
C ALA A 352 6.05 2.59 -14.47
N GLY A 353 7.21 2.69 -13.82
CA GLY A 353 8.53 2.78 -14.44
C GLY A 353 8.85 4.12 -15.11
N ARG A 354 8.02 5.15 -14.94
CA ARG A 354 8.16 6.45 -15.61
C ARG A 354 8.22 7.60 -14.62
N TRP A 355 9.08 8.56 -14.89
CA TRP A 355 8.99 9.88 -14.26
C TRP A 355 8.03 10.72 -15.08
N THR A 356 7.01 11.25 -14.42
CA THR A 356 5.90 11.99 -15.01
C THR A 356 5.93 13.41 -14.49
N VAL A 357 6.02 14.38 -15.39
CA VAL A 357 6.05 15.81 -15.07
C VAL A 357 4.75 16.46 -15.52
N LEU A 358 4.18 17.27 -14.64
CA LEU A 358 3.13 18.21 -14.95
C LEU A 358 3.67 19.62 -14.70
N ASP A 359 3.69 20.42 -15.76
CA ASP A 359 4.08 21.83 -15.71
C ASP A 359 2.86 22.70 -15.95
N PHE A 360 2.42 23.40 -14.90
CA PHE A 360 1.26 24.30 -14.94
C PHE A 360 1.56 25.63 -15.64
N GLY A 361 2.83 26.02 -15.78
CA GLY A 361 3.22 27.21 -16.53
C GLY A 361 3.05 27.00 -18.04
N SER A 362 3.48 25.84 -18.55
CA SER A 362 3.33 25.50 -19.96
C SER A 362 2.07 24.69 -20.30
N GLY A 363 1.37 24.16 -19.29
CA GLY A 363 0.25 23.23 -19.45
C GLY A 363 0.68 21.84 -19.97
N GLN A 364 1.98 21.54 -19.98
CA GLN A 364 2.50 20.31 -20.54
C GLN A 364 2.48 19.17 -19.53
N PHE A 365 2.18 17.98 -20.06
CA PHE A 365 2.28 16.71 -19.36
C PHE A 365 3.27 15.80 -20.10
N GLN A 366 4.42 15.56 -19.47
CA GLN A 366 5.51 14.80 -20.08
C GLN A 366 5.83 13.55 -19.26
N ARG A 367 6.25 12.49 -19.96
CA ARG A 367 6.66 11.22 -19.35
C ARG A 367 7.95 10.76 -19.98
N PHE A 368 8.89 10.34 -19.16
CA PHE A 368 10.09 9.67 -19.64
C PHE A 368 10.42 8.46 -18.77
N VAL A 369 11.10 7.49 -19.37
CA VAL A 369 11.63 6.31 -18.68
C VAL A 369 13.02 6.68 -18.18
N PRO A 370 13.24 6.82 -16.87
CA PRO A 370 14.56 7.11 -16.36
C PRO A 370 15.50 5.96 -16.68
N LYS A 371 16.72 6.27 -17.14
CA LYS A 371 17.74 5.26 -17.37
C LYS A 371 18.49 4.95 -16.08
N GLN A 372 18.79 3.67 -15.89
CA GLN A 372 19.72 3.25 -14.84
C GLN A 372 21.08 3.90 -15.09
N ARG A 373 21.61 4.60 -14.10
CA ARG A 373 22.96 5.14 -14.16
C ARG A 373 23.94 3.99 -13.94
N LYS A 374 24.85 3.76 -14.89
CA LYS A 374 25.87 2.69 -14.83
C LYS A 374 26.75 2.76 -13.57
N THR A 375 26.97 3.97 -13.05
CA THR A 375 27.74 4.21 -11.82
C THR A 375 26.86 4.22 -10.56
N CYS A 376 25.54 4.00 -10.67
CA CYS A 376 24.71 3.85 -9.48
C CYS A 376 25.00 2.51 -8.83
N ARG A 377 25.55 2.54 -7.62
CA ARG A 377 25.76 1.35 -6.79
C ARG A 377 24.45 0.62 -6.45
N CYS A 378 23.29 1.24 -6.67
CA CYS A 378 21.97 0.61 -6.57
C CYS A 378 21.65 -0.42 -7.68
N HIS A 379 22.42 -0.40 -8.79
CA HIS A 379 22.28 -1.28 -9.96
C HIS A 379 23.52 -2.11 -10.25
N GLN A 380 24.61 -1.86 -9.55
CA GLN A 380 25.70 -2.82 -9.54
C GLN A 380 25.12 -4.06 -8.87
N GLU A 381 25.20 -5.21 -9.56
CA GLU A 381 25.02 -6.51 -8.89
C GLU A 381 25.81 -6.43 -7.59
N ALA A 382 25.29 -7.08 -6.54
CA ALA A 382 26.09 -7.29 -5.35
C ALA A 382 27.35 -8.04 -5.77
N ASP A 383 28.38 -7.32 -6.22
CA ASP A 383 29.75 -7.79 -6.33
C ASP A 383 29.94 -8.47 -5.00
N GLY A 384 30.22 -9.78 -5.00
CA GLY A 384 30.26 -10.64 -3.82
C GLY A 384 31.27 -10.25 -2.74
N ARG A 385 31.72 -8.99 -2.72
CA ARG A 385 32.22 -8.26 -1.57
C ARG A 385 31.02 -7.77 -0.77
N SER A 386 30.52 -8.59 0.16
CA SER A 386 29.70 -8.08 1.23
C SER A 386 30.45 -6.92 1.90
N ASP A 387 29.78 -5.76 2.03
CA ASP A 387 30.30 -4.58 2.74
C ASP A 387 30.63 -4.86 4.22
N ALA A 388 30.12 -5.99 4.69
CA ALA A 388 30.34 -6.58 5.97
C ALA A 388 31.51 -7.58 5.89
N VAL A 389 32.62 -7.27 6.57
CA VAL A 389 33.73 -8.19 6.76
C VAL A 389 33.32 -9.17 7.87
N GLN A 390 33.45 -10.48 7.62
CA GLN A 390 33.28 -11.50 8.63
C GLN A 390 34.52 -11.55 9.55
N ARG A 391 34.32 -11.89 10.82
CA ARG A 391 35.33 -11.84 11.90
C ARG A 391 36.66 -12.55 11.54
N ASP A 392 36.60 -13.61 10.76
CA ASP A 392 37.71 -14.45 10.32
C ASP A 392 38.59 -13.82 9.22
N ARG A 393 38.20 -12.65 8.70
CA ARG A 393 38.89 -11.92 7.62
C ARG A 393 39.34 -10.52 8.01
N LEU A 394 39.47 -10.25 9.31
CA LEU A 394 39.94 -8.97 9.82
C LEU A 394 41.43 -8.79 9.52
N ASP A 395 41.76 -7.99 8.51
CA ASP A 395 43.13 -7.60 8.21
C ASP A 395 43.66 -6.65 9.31
N PRO A 396 44.71 -7.03 10.06
CA PRO A 396 45.27 -6.20 11.13
C PRO A 396 45.94 -4.92 10.60
N ALA A 397 46.16 -4.78 9.29
CA ALA A 397 46.68 -3.57 8.66
C ALA A 397 45.60 -2.49 8.42
N LEU A 398 44.33 -2.76 8.74
CA LEU A 398 43.27 -1.75 8.68
C LEU A 398 43.36 -0.80 9.88
N HIS A 399 43.07 0.48 9.65
CA HIS A 399 42.86 1.46 10.72
C HIS A 399 41.47 1.26 11.31
N TRP A 400 41.41 0.85 12.58
CA TRP A 400 40.14 0.56 13.25
C TRP A 400 39.57 1.85 13.82
N ILE A 401 38.34 2.17 13.44
CA ILE A 401 37.63 3.36 13.89
C ILE A 401 36.40 2.92 14.69
N ASP A 402 36.37 3.27 15.98
CA ASP A 402 35.27 2.98 16.89
C ASP A 402 34.28 4.15 16.93
N LEU A 403 33.12 3.96 16.30
CA LEU A 403 32.05 4.94 16.18
C LEU A 403 31.07 4.92 17.37
N ARG A 404 31.33 4.10 18.39
CA ARG A 404 30.43 3.96 19.55
C ARG A 404 30.63 5.10 20.53
N GLU A 405 29.62 5.40 21.33
CA GLU A 405 29.69 6.43 22.36
C GLU A 405 30.64 6.06 23.50
N ALA A 406 31.13 7.05 24.24
CA ALA A 406 32.08 6.83 25.35
C ALA A 406 31.56 5.81 26.39
N THR A 407 30.26 5.78 26.64
CA THR A 407 29.60 4.81 27.54
C THR A 407 29.64 3.39 26.98
N GLU A 408 29.34 3.22 25.69
CA GLU A 408 29.41 1.93 24.99
C GLU A 408 30.84 1.38 24.94
N ARG A 409 31.83 2.26 24.70
CA ARG A 409 33.26 1.88 24.69
C ARG A 409 33.76 1.46 26.08
N ARG A 410 33.26 2.09 27.15
CA ARG A 410 33.56 1.69 28.54
C ARG A 410 32.98 0.33 28.89
N LEU A 411 31.77 0.03 28.43
CA LEU A 411 31.10 -1.25 28.68
C LEU A 411 31.78 -2.41 27.95
N ARG A 412 32.34 -2.16 26.77
CA ARG A 412 33.04 -3.17 25.99
C ARG A 412 34.18 -2.55 25.17
N PRO A 413 35.41 -2.51 25.70
CA PRO A 413 36.56 -1.92 25.02
C PRO A 413 36.93 -2.64 23.72
N LEU A 414 37.56 -1.90 22.79
CA LEU A 414 38.20 -2.47 21.60
C LEU A 414 39.64 -1.95 21.55
N PRO A 415 40.61 -2.71 22.07
CA PRO A 415 42.02 -2.32 22.04
C PRO A 415 42.49 -2.07 20.61
N GLY A 416 43.15 -0.92 20.37
CA GLY A 416 43.67 -0.54 19.06
C GLY A 416 42.69 0.20 18.13
N ALA A 417 41.40 0.27 18.49
CA ALA A 417 40.43 1.08 17.74
C ALA A 417 40.49 2.55 18.18
N GLN A 418 40.65 3.46 17.21
CA GLN A 418 40.64 4.90 17.45
C GLN A 418 39.20 5.39 17.57
N PRO A 419 38.82 6.09 18.65
CA PRO A 419 37.49 6.66 18.77
C PRO A 419 37.33 7.82 17.78
N LEU A 420 36.26 7.78 16.99
CA LEU A 420 35.85 8.90 16.14
C LEU A 420 34.36 9.10 16.32
N ALA A 421 33.93 10.33 16.61
CA ALA A 421 32.50 10.59 16.75
C ALA A 421 31.79 10.31 15.42
N PHE A 422 30.57 9.77 15.48
CA PHE A 422 29.82 9.40 14.29
C PHE A 422 29.65 10.57 13.32
N ASP A 423 29.33 11.76 13.84
CA ASP A 423 29.14 12.98 13.03
C ASP A 423 30.44 13.48 12.38
N GLU A 424 31.59 13.24 13.01
CA GLU A 424 32.90 13.56 12.43
C GLU A 424 33.23 12.59 11.30
N ALA A 425 32.98 11.30 11.52
CA ALA A 425 33.20 10.26 10.52
C ALA A 425 32.28 10.42 9.29
N MET A 426 31.01 10.80 9.50
CA MET A 426 30.07 11.11 8.40
C MET A 426 30.53 12.30 7.55
N ALA A 427 31.22 13.26 8.16
CA ALA A 427 31.78 14.41 7.46
C ALA A 427 33.19 14.17 6.88
N GLY A 428 33.72 12.95 6.99
CA GLY A 428 35.10 12.63 6.59
C GLY A 428 36.18 13.33 7.43
N ARG A 429 35.82 13.95 8.55
CA ARG A 429 36.76 14.69 9.40
C ARG A 429 37.61 13.74 10.21
N GLY A 430 38.94 13.92 10.14
CA GLY A 430 39.90 13.05 10.82
C GLY A 430 40.19 11.75 10.08
N LEU A 431 39.78 11.62 8.81
CA LEU A 431 40.05 10.47 7.96
C LEU A 431 40.70 10.93 6.65
N GLU A 432 41.77 10.26 6.25
CA GLU A 432 42.47 10.43 4.97
C GLU A 432 41.90 9.49 3.89
N PRO A 433 41.51 9.98 2.69
CA PRO A 433 40.87 9.17 1.63
C PRO A 433 41.64 7.95 1.13
N ASP A 434 42.97 8.00 1.19
CA ASP A 434 43.87 6.95 0.67
C ASP A 434 44.13 5.82 1.68
N GLN A 435 43.67 5.96 2.93
CA GLN A 435 43.86 4.95 3.97
C GLN A 435 42.77 3.88 3.98
N ARG A 436 43.10 2.76 4.61
CA ARG A 436 42.26 1.58 4.74
C ARG A 436 41.59 1.54 6.10
N TYR A 437 40.27 1.70 6.18
CA TYR A 437 39.55 1.75 7.46
C TYR A 437 38.60 0.59 7.68
N LEU A 438 38.58 0.09 8.91
CA LEU A 438 37.50 -0.74 9.43
C LEU A 438 36.69 0.08 10.43
N LEU A 439 35.45 0.37 10.07
CA LEU A 439 34.52 1.08 10.93
C LEU A 439 33.74 0.08 11.78
N ILE A 440 33.72 0.31 13.09
CA ILE A 440 33.07 -0.56 14.05
C ILE A 440 32.07 0.24 14.88
N CYS A 441 30.87 -0.31 15.01
CA CYS A 441 29.88 0.17 15.98
C CYS A 441 29.26 -1.01 16.73
N THR A 442 28.27 -0.76 17.59
CA THR A 442 27.67 -1.81 18.43
C THR A 442 27.01 -2.95 17.65
N SER A 443 26.29 -2.66 16.57
CA SER A 443 25.49 -3.65 15.80
C SER A 443 25.85 -3.76 14.31
N GLY A 444 26.82 -2.98 13.83
CA GLY A 444 27.19 -2.88 12.41
C GLY A 444 26.47 -1.77 11.64
N ARG A 445 25.30 -1.30 12.11
CA ARG A 445 24.45 -0.33 11.39
C ARG A 445 25.08 1.06 11.21
N ARG A 446 25.64 1.66 12.27
CA ARG A 446 26.30 2.98 12.20
C ARG A 446 27.53 2.93 11.29
N SER A 447 28.33 1.87 11.42
CA SER A 447 29.54 1.72 10.62
C SER A 447 29.24 1.48 9.13
N GLU A 448 28.14 0.79 8.81
CA GLU A 448 27.67 0.64 7.43
C GLU A 448 27.27 1.99 6.82
N ALA A 449 26.53 2.81 7.57
CA ALA A 449 26.16 4.16 7.17
C ALA A 449 27.38 5.05 6.85
N VAL A 450 28.36 5.09 7.75
CA VAL A 450 29.59 5.88 7.55
C VAL A 450 30.39 5.35 6.37
N CYS A 451 30.48 4.02 6.20
CA CYS A 451 31.14 3.43 5.02
C CYS A 451 30.50 3.89 3.72
N HIS A 452 29.16 3.92 3.66
CA HIS A 452 28.45 4.39 2.48
C HIS A 452 28.78 5.87 2.18
N THR A 453 28.64 6.74 3.18
CA THR A 453 28.88 8.18 3.03
C THR A 453 30.33 8.52 2.69
N LEU A 454 31.31 7.89 3.35
CA LEU A 454 32.73 8.11 3.03
C LEU A 454 33.05 7.70 1.59
N ARG A 455 32.46 6.62 1.08
CA ARG A 455 32.68 6.20 -0.33
C ARG A 455 32.10 7.19 -1.33
N GLU A 456 31.00 7.86 -1.01
CA GLU A 456 30.46 8.96 -1.81
C GLU A 456 31.41 10.17 -1.81
N GLN A 457 32.15 10.36 -0.71
CA GLN A 457 33.17 11.40 -0.56
C GLN A 457 34.55 11.01 -1.15
N GLY A 458 34.65 9.84 -1.80
CA GLY A 458 35.87 9.40 -2.49
C GLY A 458 36.77 8.44 -1.70
N PHE A 459 36.36 7.99 -0.51
CA PHE A 459 37.12 7.00 0.26
C PHE A 459 36.94 5.61 -0.35
N GLY A 460 37.95 5.13 -1.07
CA GLY A 460 37.87 3.87 -1.81
C GLY A 460 37.98 2.61 -0.93
N GLN A 461 38.53 2.74 0.28
CA GLN A 461 38.98 1.60 1.10
C GLN A 461 38.45 1.67 2.54
N VAL A 462 37.13 1.66 2.68
CA VAL A 462 36.42 1.62 3.97
C VAL A 462 35.54 0.38 4.06
N TRP A 463 35.52 -0.29 5.20
CA TRP A 463 34.74 -1.51 5.46
C TRP A 463 34.03 -1.47 6.81
N THR A 464 32.98 -2.26 6.98
CA THR A 464 32.28 -2.39 8.26
C THR A 464 32.34 -3.83 8.79
N LEU A 465 32.39 -3.98 10.13
CA LEU A 465 32.27 -5.29 10.77
C LEU A 465 30.81 -5.75 10.82
N THR A 466 30.53 -6.91 10.22
CA THR A 466 29.19 -7.55 10.24
C THR A 466 28.71 -7.77 11.67
N GLY A 467 27.53 -7.26 12.03
CA GLY A 467 26.98 -7.40 13.39
C GLY A 467 27.67 -6.55 14.45
N GLY A 468 28.66 -5.73 14.07
CA GLY A 468 29.39 -4.85 14.96
C GLY A 468 30.13 -5.58 16.08
N VAL A 469 30.38 -4.88 17.19
CA VAL A 469 31.05 -5.45 18.36
C VAL A 469 30.29 -6.63 18.95
N ARG A 470 28.95 -6.67 18.82
CA ARG A 470 28.13 -7.80 19.29
C ARG A 470 28.50 -9.13 18.62
N ALA A 471 29.06 -9.09 17.41
CA ALA A 471 29.51 -10.29 16.71
C ALA A 471 30.92 -10.74 17.12
N LEU A 472 31.65 -9.93 17.89
CA LEU A 472 32.89 -10.35 18.54
C LEU A 472 32.53 -11.19 19.78
N PRO A 473 33.39 -12.13 20.20
CA PRO A 473 33.23 -12.83 21.48
C PRO A 473 33.59 -11.90 22.64
N ASP A 474 33.08 -12.18 23.83
CA ASP A 474 33.51 -11.48 25.04
C ASP A 474 34.97 -11.85 25.40
N GLU A 475 35.69 -10.94 26.07
CA GLU A 475 37.17 -10.80 26.21
C GLU A 475 38.01 -12.01 26.70
N SER A 476 37.50 -13.25 26.69
CA SER A 476 38.21 -14.45 27.13
C SER A 476 38.97 -15.21 26.04
N THR A 477 39.06 -14.71 24.80
CA THR A 477 39.81 -15.40 23.73
C THR A 477 40.76 -14.43 23.01
N PRO A 478 42.09 -14.59 23.13
CA PRO A 478 43.03 -13.73 22.41
C PRO A 478 42.85 -13.85 20.90
N LEU A 479 42.99 -12.71 20.19
CA LEU A 479 43.16 -12.69 18.75
C LEU A 479 44.48 -13.42 18.42
N ALA A 480 44.39 -14.68 18.02
CA ALA A 480 45.55 -15.41 17.53
C ALA A 480 45.99 -14.78 16.20
N CYS A 481 47.06 -13.98 16.23
CA CYS A 481 47.87 -13.74 15.05
C CYS A 481 48.49 -15.08 14.62
N SER A 482 47.97 -15.68 13.55
CA SER A 482 48.72 -16.69 12.80
C SER A 482 49.65 -15.97 11.84
N ALA A 483 50.95 -16.24 12.00
CA ALA A 483 52.07 -15.75 11.19
C ALA A 483 51.99 -16.16 9.72
#